data_AF-A0A7M3WYQ4-F1
#
_entry.id   AF-A0A7M3WYQ4-F1
#
_cell.length_a   1.000
_cell.length_b   1.000
_cell.length_c   1.000
_cell.angle_alpha   90.00
_cell.angle_beta   90.00
_cell.angle_gamma   90.00
#
_symmetry.space_group_name_H-M   'P 1'
#
loop_
_entity.id
_entity.type
_entity.pdbx_description
1 polymer ?
#
loop_
_entity_poly.entity_id
_entity_poly.type
_entity_poly.pdbx_seq_one_letter_code
_entity_poly.pdbx_strand_id
1 'polypeptide(L)' 'MERPLLLQVTNLTKSFGSGSNKLHVLKGVDMNIKQG' A
#
# COMPACT_ATOMS: atom_id res chain seq x y z
N MET A 1 1.32 1.96 27.17
CA MET A 1 0.15 2.13 26.31
C MET A 1 0.66 2.21 24.88
N GLU A 2 0.20 1.35 23.96
CA GLU A 2 0.66 1.42 22.57
C GLU A 2 0.08 2.67 21.88
N ARG A 3 0.88 3.30 21.01
CA ARG A 3 0.43 4.47 20.24
C ARG A 3 -0.59 4.05 19.18
N PRO A 4 -1.60 4.88 18.90
CA PRO A 4 -2.59 4.57 17.87
C PRO A 4 -1.94 4.52 16.48
N LEU A 5 -2.56 3.76 15.59
CA LEU A 5 -2.22 3.78 14.16
C LEU A 5 -2.67 5.11 13.56
N LEU A 6 -1.75 5.76 12.86
CA LEU A 6 -1.99 6.97 12.08
C LEU A 6 -2.44 6.63 10.66
N LEU A 7 -1.80 5.65 10.02
CA LEU A 7 -2.15 5.18 8.69
C LEU A 7 -2.18 3.66 8.65
N GLN A 8 -3.22 3.13 8.02
CA GLN A 8 -3.33 1.72 7.69
C GLN A 8 -3.59 1.60 6.19
N VAL A 9 -2.74 0.83 5.52
CA VAL A 9 -2.84 0.48 4.12
C VAL A 9 -2.98 -1.03 4.05
N THR A 10 -3.99 -1.50 3.32
CA THR A 10 -4.24 -2.93 3.14
C THR A 10 -4.33 -3.24 1.66
N ASN A 11 -3.55 -4.23 1.22
CA ASN A 11 -3.50 -4.76 -0.12
C ASN A 11 -3.41 -3.68 -1.22
N LEU A 12 -2.55 -2.67 -1.01
CA LEU A 12 -2.40 -1.58 -1.97
C LEU A 12 -1.75 -2.10 -3.25
N THR A 13 -2.49 -1.98 -4.35
CA THR A 13 -2.02 -2.27 -5.69
C THR A 13 -1.93 -0.99 -6.50
N LYS A 14 -0.85 -0.86 -7.27
CA LYS A 14 -0.68 0.23 -8.21
C LYS A 14 -0.01 -0.30 -9.45
N SER A 15 -0.49 0.14 -10.60
CA SER A 15 0.07 -0.23 -11.88
C SER A 15 0.00 0.95 -12.85
N PHE A 16 0.95 0.99 -13.78
CA PHE A 16 0.97 1.91 -14.91
C PHE A 16 0.78 1.12 -16.21
N GLY A 17 0.10 1.70 -17.19
CA GLY A 17 -0.24 1.01 -18.45
C GLY A 17 -1.47 0.08 -18.34
N SER A 18 -1.85 -0.49 -19.48
CA SER A 18 -3.04 -1.35 -19.64
C SER A 18 -2.72 -2.59 -20.48
N GLY A 19 -3.59 -3.60 -20.41
CA GLY A 19 -3.40 -4.86 -21.12
C GLY A 19 -2.12 -5.60 -20.72
N SER A 20 -1.47 -6.22 -21.69
CA SER A 20 -0.21 -6.97 -21.52
C SER A 20 0.98 -6.09 -21.13
N ASN A 21 0.90 -4.77 -21.34
CA ASN A 21 2.00 -3.82 -21.08
C ASN A 21 1.85 -3.12 -19.72
N LYS A 22 1.14 -3.76 -18.77
CA LYS A 22 0.94 -3.21 -17.44
C LYS A 22 2.17 -3.46 -16.56
N LEU A 23 2.76 -2.38 -16.05
CA LEU A 23 3.82 -2.43 -15.04
C LEU A 23 3.21 -2.36 -13.64
N HIS A 24 3.35 -3.44 -12.87
CA HIS A 24 2.93 -3.50 -11.47
C HIS A 24 3.99 -2.87 -10.56
N VAL A 25 3.72 -1.68 -10.03
CA VAL A 25 4.64 -0.94 -9.17
C VAL A 25 4.39 -1.17 -7.68
N LEU A 26 3.16 -1.48 -7.28
CA LEU A 26 2.84 -1.96 -5.94
C LEU A 26 1.99 -3.23 -6.07
N LYS A 27 2.38 -4.27 -5.34
CA LYS A 27 1.82 -5.63 -5.44
C LYS A 27 1.29 -6.08 -4.07
N GLY A 28 0.10 -5.60 -3.71
CA GLY A 28 -0.59 -5.99 -2.49
C GLY A 28 0.18 -5.58 -1.24
N VAL A 29 0.56 -4.30 -1.17
CA VAL A 29 1.34 -3.78 -0.05
C VAL A 29 0.45 -3.56 1.17
N ASP A 30 0.84 -4.15 2.29
CA ASP A 30 0.29 -3.88 3.61
C ASP A 30 1.27 -2.99 4.41
N MET A 31 0.75 -1.93 5.01
CA MET A 31 1.56 -0.97 5.78
C MET A 31 0.76 -0.38 6.93
N ASN A 32 1.42 -0.29 8.09
CA ASN A 32 0.91 0.37 9.27
C ASN A 32 1.91 1.44 9.72
N ILE A 33 1.45 2.68 9.89
CA ILE A 33 2.23 3.78 10.45
C ILE A 33 1.59 4.15 11.78
N LYS A 34 2.36 4.12 12.88
CA LYS A 34 1.91 4.58 14.20
C LYS A 34 2.06 6.10 14.31
N GLN A 35 1.32 6.73 15.22
CA GLN A 35 1.40 8.17 15.45
C GLN A 35 2.74 8.58 16.09
N GLY A 36 3.35 9.63 15.51
CA GLY A 36 4.58 10.29 15.99
C GLY A 36 5.80 9.39 15.95
#